data_AF-A0A6V7K888-F1
#
_entry.id   AF-A0A6V7K888-F1
#
_cell.length_a   1.000
_cell.length_b   1.000
_cell.length_c   1.000
_cell.angle_alpha   90.00
_cell.angle_beta   90.00
_cell.angle_gamma   90.00
#
_symmetry.space_group_name_H-M   'P 1'
#
loop_
_entity.id
_entity.type
_entity.pdbx_description
1 polymer ?
#
loop_
_entity_poly.entity_id
_entity_poly.type
_entity_poly.pdbx_seq_one_letter_code
_entity_poly.pdbx_strand_id
1 'polypeptide(L)'
;MAVIIGTVATAIKAAGLLLVGKLTILPILIASLAYFNYDLMDPENHPQVTKNLRHEYDFIVIGGGSAGSVVANRLTEVPEWDVLLLEAGGHETEITDVPILSLYLHKSKLDWKYRTQPQKSACQAMVDQRCCWTRGK
;
A
#
# COMPACT_ATOMS: atom_id res chain seq x y z
N MET A 1 -46.64 -10.75 38.00
CA MET A 1 -45.66 -9.69 37.68
C MET A 1 -44.29 -10.21 37.21
N ALA A 2 -43.97 -11.51 37.37
CA ALA A 2 -42.64 -12.06 36.99
C ALA A 2 -42.52 -12.51 35.51
N VAL A 3 -43.63 -12.83 34.83
CA VAL A 3 -43.61 -13.37 33.45
C VAL A 3 -43.34 -12.28 32.39
N ILE A 4 -43.73 -11.04 32.66
CA ILE A 4 -43.55 -9.90 31.71
C ILE A 4 -42.08 -9.42 31.67
N ILE A 5 -41.33 -9.61 32.75
CA ILE A 5 -39.93 -9.17 32.84
C ILE A 5 -39.01 -10.09 32.01
N GLY A 6 -39.32 -11.38 31.94
CA GLY A 6 -38.53 -12.36 31.19
C GLY A 6 -38.63 -12.21 29.67
N THR A 7 -39.79 -11.83 29.14
CA THR A 7 -40.00 -11.65 27.68
C THR A 7 -39.41 -10.35 27.14
N VAL A 8 -39.36 -9.30 27.95
CA VAL A 8 -38.69 -8.03 27.59
C VAL A 8 -37.17 -8.21 27.54
N ALA A 9 -36.59 -8.97 28.47
CA ALA A 9 -35.15 -9.23 28.50
C ALA A 9 -34.65 -10.09 27.32
N THR A 10 -35.43 -11.07 26.85
CA THR A 10 -35.11 -11.85 25.65
C THR A 10 -35.26 -11.05 24.36
N ALA A 11 -36.26 -10.17 24.27
CA ALA A 11 -36.42 -9.26 23.13
C ALA A 11 -35.26 -8.24 23.02
N ILE A 12 -34.76 -7.72 24.15
CA ILE A 12 -33.59 -6.81 24.17
C ILE A 12 -32.30 -7.53 23.77
N LYS A 13 -32.10 -8.79 24.19
CA LYS A 13 -30.95 -9.61 23.74
C LYS A 13 -31.03 -9.96 22.25
N ALA A 14 -32.20 -10.32 21.75
CA ALA A 14 -32.41 -10.61 20.32
C ALA A 14 -32.29 -9.36 19.46
N ALA A 15 -32.86 -8.22 19.88
CA ALA A 15 -32.73 -6.94 19.22
C ALA A 15 -31.28 -6.42 19.27
N GLY A 16 -30.58 -6.57 20.39
CA GLY A 16 -29.16 -6.24 20.53
C GLY A 16 -28.27 -7.06 19.60
N LEU A 17 -28.53 -8.37 19.45
CA LEU A 17 -27.79 -9.23 18.53
C LEU A 17 -28.10 -8.91 17.04
N LEU A 18 -29.35 -8.55 16.73
CA LEU A 18 -29.77 -8.12 15.39
C LEU A 18 -29.26 -6.71 15.03
N LEU A 19 -29.19 -5.80 16.00
CA LEU A 19 -28.63 -4.45 15.84
C LEU A 19 -27.12 -4.51 15.67
N VAL A 20 -26.40 -5.27 16.51
CA VAL A 20 -24.95 -5.50 16.36
C VAL A 20 -24.64 -6.21 15.04
N GLY A 21 -25.48 -7.16 14.60
CA GLY A 21 -25.33 -7.84 13.32
C GLY A 21 -25.57 -6.94 12.08
N LYS A 22 -26.54 -6.02 12.13
CA LYS A 22 -26.79 -5.08 11.01
C LYS A 22 -25.84 -3.87 10.99
N LEU A 23 -25.43 -3.38 12.16
CA LEU A 23 -24.49 -2.26 12.28
C LEU A 23 -23.03 -2.65 12.02
N THR A 24 -22.67 -3.94 12.07
CA THR A 24 -21.31 -4.42 11.71
C THR A 24 -21.13 -4.64 10.21
N ILE A 25 -22.21 -4.92 9.48
CA ILE A 25 -22.14 -5.06 8.01
C ILE A 25 -21.72 -3.75 7.35
N LEU A 26 -22.24 -2.62 7.82
CA LEU A 26 -21.95 -1.32 7.23
C LEU A 26 -20.46 -0.93 7.27
N PRO A 27 -19.75 -0.95 8.43
CA PRO A 27 -18.32 -0.65 8.47
C PRO A 27 -17.49 -1.71 7.73
N ILE A 28 -17.87 -2.99 7.74
CA ILE A 28 -17.19 -4.02 6.95
C ILE A 28 -17.38 -3.78 5.46
N LEU A 29 -18.58 -3.39 5.03
CA LEU A 29 -18.88 -3.06 3.64
C LEU A 29 -18.12 -1.82 3.20
N ILE A 30 -18.09 -0.76 4.01
CA ILE A 30 -17.31 0.45 3.74
C ILE A 30 -15.81 0.12 3.66
N ALA A 31 -15.28 -0.65 4.62
CA ALA A 31 -13.89 -1.07 4.59
C ALA A 31 -13.57 -1.94 3.37
N SER A 32 -14.49 -2.83 2.98
CA SER A 32 -14.33 -3.67 1.79
C SER A 32 -14.36 -2.83 0.51
N LEU A 33 -15.29 -1.87 0.41
CA LEU A 33 -15.36 -0.96 -0.73
C LEU A 33 -14.13 -0.07 -0.80
N ALA A 34 -13.65 0.45 0.32
CA ALA A 34 -12.41 1.22 0.38
C ALA A 34 -11.20 0.37 -0.03
N TYR A 35 -11.12 -0.89 0.42
CA TYR A 35 -10.07 -1.83 0.03
C TYR A 35 -10.10 -2.15 -1.47
N PHE A 36 -11.28 -2.45 -2.04
CA PHE A 36 -11.42 -2.77 -3.46
C PHE A 36 -11.32 -1.56 -4.39
N ASN A 37 -11.45 -0.34 -3.85
CA ASN A 37 -11.36 0.92 -4.59
C ASN A 37 -10.30 1.83 -3.95
N TYR A 38 -9.19 1.25 -3.51
CA TYR A 38 -8.14 1.97 -2.80
C TYR A 38 -7.61 3.15 -3.62
N ASP A 39 -7.33 2.96 -4.92
CA ASP A 39 -6.88 4.03 -5.84
C ASP A 39 -7.85 5.23 -5.92
N LEU A 40 -9.14 5.06 -5.62
CA LEU A 40 -10.12 6.16 -5.61
C LEU A 40 -10.27 6.83 -4.25
N MET A 41 -9.88 6.13 -3.19
CA MET A 41 -10.07 6.54 -1.80
C MET A 41 -8.75 6.93 -1.12
N ASP A 42 -7.64 6.79 -1.83
CA ASP A 42 -6.33 7.23 -1.40
C ASP A 42 -6.34 8.76 -1.19
N PRO A 43 -6.11 9.25 0.04
CA PRO A 43 -5.98 10.68 0.29
C PRO A 43 -4.67 11.26 -0.26
N GLU A 44 -3.71 10.43 -0.65
CA GLU A 44 -2.42 10.85 -1.19
C GLU A 44 -2.55 11.20 -2.69
N ASN A 45 -1.85 12.26 -3.10
CA ASN A 45 -1.87 12.68 -4.50
C ASN A 45 -0.85 11.85 -5.28
N HIS A 46 -1.30 10.74 -5.85
CA HIS A 46 -0.42 9.86 -6.63
C HIS A 46 -0.04 10.47 -8.00
N PRO A 47 1.22 10.31 -8.45
CA PRO A 47 1.62 10.71 -9.79
C PRO A 47 0.82 9.97 -10.85
N GLN A 48 0.29 10.72 -11.82
CA GLN A 48 -0.49 10.17 -12.91
C GLN A 48 0.43 9.64 -14.02
N VAL A 49 0.25 8.38 -14.39
CA VAL A 49 1.01 7.77 -15.49
C VAL A 49 0.55 8.37 -16.82
N THR A 50 1.45 9.09 -17.49
CA THR A 50 1.14 9.61 -18.83
C THR A 50 1.15 8.48 -19.87
N LYS A 51 0.12 8.45 -20.72
CA LYS A 51 0.06 7.53 -21.87
C LYS A 51 0.77 8.08 -23.10
N ASN A 52 0.94 9.41 -23.15
CA ASN A 52 1.54 10.11 -24.27
C ASN A 52 2.88 10.68 -23.81
N LEU A 53 3.96 10.05 -24.26
CA LEU A 53 5.31 10.55 -24.02
C LEU A 53 5.62 11.66 -25.02
N ARG A 54 6.30 12.70 -24.55
CA ARG A 54 6.89 13.73 -25.41
C ARG A 54 8.13 13.15 -26.09
N HIS A 55 8.53 13.77 -27.20
CA HIS A 55 9.78 13.40 -27.87
C HIS A 55 11.02 13.81 -27.07
N GLU A 56 10.91 14.84 -26.24
CA GLU A 56 11.98 15.39 -25.40
C GLU A 56 11.45 15.90 -24.06
N TYR A 57 12.36 15.96 -23.09
CA TYR A 57 12.15 16.44 -21.72
C TYR A 57 13.43 17.18 -21.28
N ASP A 58 13.30 18.22 -20.47
CA ASP A 58 14.46 18.91 -19.89
C ASP A 58 15.21 18.01 -18.91
N PHE A 59 14.47 17.19 -18.16
CA PHE A 59 15.03 16.25 -17.21
C PHE A 59 14.30 14.90 -17.24
N ILE A 60 15.08 13.82 -17.16
CA ILE A 60 14.56 12.47 -16.96
C ILE A 60 15.11 11.93 -15.65
N VAL A 61 14.24 11.75 -14.67
CA VAL A 61 14.57 11.13 -13.37
C VAL A 61 14.27 9.64 -13.47
N ILE A 62 15.26 8.80 -13.15
CA ILE A 62 15.13 7.35 -13.20
C ILE A 62 15.08 6.83 -11.75
N GLY A 63 13.91 6.30 -11.37
CA GLY A 63 13.62 5.74 -10.05
C GLY A 63 12.80 6.69 -9.18
N GLY A 64 11.61 6.28 -8.79
CA GLY A 64 10.67 6.97 -7.88
C GLY A 64 10.93 6.72 -6.39
N GLY A 65 12.17 6.36 -6.02
CA GLY A 65 12.56 6.17 -4.63
C GLY A 65 12.71 7.49 -3.87
N SER A 66 13.11 7.43 -2.59
CA SER A 66 13.18 8.61 -1.70
C SER A 66 13.95 9.80 -2.29
N ALA A 67 15.06 9.55 -2.99
CA ALA A 67 15.83 10.61 -3.63
C ALA A 67 15.19 11.11 -4.93
N GLY A 68 14.74 10.18 -5.79
CA GLY A 68 14.18 10.53 -7.10
C GLY A 68 12.88 11.31 -6.98
N SER A 69 12.01 10.95 -6.04
CA SER A 69 10.75 11.68 -5.78
C SER A 69 11.01 13.10 -5.29
N VAL A 70 12.01 13.32 -4.43
CA VAL A 70 12.39 14.67 -3.98
C VAL A 70 12.97 15.49 -5.12
N VAL A 71 13.86 14.89 -5.93
CA VAL A 71 14.46 15.58 -7.09
C VAL A 71 13.39 15.95 -8.11
N ALA A 72 12.52 15.00 -8.49
CA ALA A 72 11.44 15.24 -9.44
C ALA A 72 10.51 16.35 -8.93
N ASN A 73 10.10 16.30 -7.66
CA ASN A 73 9.25 17.33 -7.05
C ASN A 73 9.88 18.74 -7.14
N ARG A 74 11.18 18.87 -6.86
CA ARG A 74 11.90 20.15 -6.93
C ARG A 74 12.07 20.67 -8.36
N LEU A 75 12.38 19.79 -9.31
CA LEU A 75 12.48 20.19 -10.72
C LEU A 75 11.13 20.70 -11.23
N THR A 76 10.02 20.05 -10.84
CA THR A 76 8.67 20.47 -11.25
C THR A 76 8.18 21.77 -10.59
N GLU A 77 8.90 22.36 -9.63
CA GLU A 77 8.56 23.69 -9.09
C GLU A 77 8.78 24.80 -10.13
N VAL A 78 9.59 24.55 -11.16
CA VAL A 78 9.82 25.46 -12.28
C VAL A 78 8.87 25.09 -13.43
N PRO A 79 7.83 25.90 -13.73
CA PRO A 79 6.77 25.54 -14.67
C PRO A 79 7.24 25.45 -16.13
N GLU A 80 8.41 26.00 -16.45
CA GLU A 80 9.01 25.94 -17.78
C GLU A 80 9.69 24.60 -18.10
N TRP A 81 9.96 23.76 -17.08
CA TRP A 81 10.65 22.49 -17.28
C TRP A 81 9.68 21.32 -17.45
N ASP A 82 9.85 20.59 -18.55
CA ASP A 82 9.22 19.29 -18.76
C ASP A 82 10.06 18.19 -18.09
N VAL A 83 9.54 17.58 -17.02
CA VAL A 83 10.22 16.53 -16.24
C VAL A 83 9.52 15.18 -16.42
N LEU A 84 10.28 14.15 -16.79
CA LEU A 84 9.82 12.76 -16.84
C LEU A 84 10.39 11.96 -15.67
N LEU A 85 9.52 11.36 -14.85
CA LEU A 85 9.91 10.35 -13.87
C LEU A 85 9.62 8.95 -14.43
N LEU A 86 10.64 8.11 -14.50
CA LEU A 86 10.52 6.70 -14.85
C LEU A 86 10.65 5.86 -13.58
N GLU A 87 9.60 5.13 -13.21
CA GLU A 87 9.64 4.18 -12.10
C GLU A 87 9.38 2.75 -12.59
N ALA A 88 10.14 1.79 -12.05
CA ALA A 88 10.04 0.38 -12.45
C ALA A 88 8.87 -0.35 -11.76
N GLY A 89 8.48 0.13 -10.58
CA GLY A 89 7.34 -0.32 -9.80
C GLY A 89 6.00 0.16 -10.34
N GLY A 90 4.96 -0.31 -9.66
CA GLY A 90 3.63 0.29 -9.77
C GLY A 90 3.36 1.19 -8.57
N HIS A 91 2.13 1.67 -8.48
CA HIS A 91 1.66 2.36 -7.30
C HIS A 91 1.74 1.49 -6.04
N GLU A 92 1.89 2.19 -4.94
CA GLU A 92 1.67 1.76 -3.57
C GLU A 92 0.30 1.07 -3.40
N THR A 93 0.15 0.35 -2.30
CA THR A 93 -1.07 -0.39 -1.97
C THR A 93 -1.39 -0.13 -0.51
N GLU A 94 -2.60 -0.39 -0.05
CA GLU A 94 -2.99 -0.26 1.35
C GLU A 94 -2.06 -0.95 2.36
N ILE A 95 -1.37 -2.02 1.95
CA ILE A 95 -0.41 -2.75 2.80
C ILE A 95 0.85 -1.91 3.06
N THR A 96 1.28 -1.08 2.11
CA THR A 96 2.53 -0.29 2.23
C THR A 96 2.41 0.85 3.22
N ASP A 97 1.19 1.34 3.46
CA ASP A 97 0.94 2.46 4.38
C ASP A 97 1.02 2.06 5.84
N VAL A 98 0.91 0.76 6.13
CA VAL A 98 0.86 0.23 7.48
C VAL A 98 2.24 -0.30 7.88
N PRO A 99 3.03 0.40 8.73
CA PRO A 99 4.43 0.06 8.95
C PRO A 99 4.67 -1.36 9.49
N ILE A 100 3.77 -1.87 10.33
CA ILE A 100 3.86 -3.22 10.90
C ILE A 100 3.73 -4.32 9.84
N LEU A 101 3.14 -4.01 8.67
CA LEU A 101 2.96 -4.96 7.58
C LEU A 101 4.15 -4.99 6.60
N SER A 102 5.19 -4.19 6.80
CA SER A 102 6.37 -4.11 5.93
C SER A 102 7.03 -5.47 5.61
N LEU A 103 7.00 -6.41 6.57
CA LEU A 103 7.54 -7.76 6.37
C LEU A 103 6.82 -8.58 5.28
N TYR A 104 5.55 -8.28 5.00
CA TYR A 104 4.79 -8.92 3.92
C TYR A 104 5.22 -8.45 2.52
N LEU A 105 5.89 -7.30 2.44
CA LEU A 105 6.36 -6.74 1.17
C LEU A 105 7.60 -7.46 0.65
N HIS A 106 8.35 -8.12 1.53
CA HIS A 106 9.54 -8.89 1.15
C HIS A 106 9.18 -9.99 0.15
N LYS A 107 9.92 -10.07 -0.97
CA LYS A 107 9.68 -11.00 -2.08
C LYS A 107 8.34 -10.84 -2.80
N SER A 108 7.56 -9.80 -2.50
CA SER A 108 6.29 -9.48 -3.17
C SER A 108 6.52 -8.88 -4.56
N LYS A 109 5.45 -8.42 -5.23
CA LYS A 109 5.57 -7.68 -6.50
C LYS A 109 6.27 -6.32 -6.34
N LEU A 110 6.32 -5.76 -5.13
CA LEU A 110 6.88 -4.45 -4.77
C LEU A 110 8.36 -4.53 -4.34
N ASP A 111 8.97 -5.73 -4.35
CA ASP A 111 10.38 -5.94 -4.03
C ASP A 111 11.14 -6.33 -5.29
N TRP A 112 12.34 -5.75 -5.47
CA TRP A 112 13.30 -6.17 -6.49
C TRP A 112 13.80 -7.61 -6.30
N LYS A 113 13.72 -8.13 -5.07
CA LYS A 113 14.13 -9.51 -4.71
C LYS A 113 15.61 -9.78 -4.97
N TYR A 114 16.45 -8.77 -4.83
CA TYR A 114 17.88 -8.95 -5.00
C TYR A 114 18.43 -9.99 -4.02
N ARG A 115 19.48 -10.68 -4.49
CA ARG A 115 20.23 -11.65 -3.68
C ARG A 115 21.71 -11.36 -3.81
N THR A 116 22.39 -11.29 -2.67
CA THR A 116 23.85 -11.11 -2.64
C THR A 116 24.55 -12.29 -3.33
N GLN A 117 25.81 -12.12 -3.72
CA GLN A 117 26.66 -13.28 -4.01
C GLN A 117 26.87 -14.11 -2.72
N PRO A 118 27.17 -15.43 -2.82
CA PRO A 118 27.50 -16.25 -1.67
C PRO A 118 28.72 -15.69 -0.90
N GLN A 119 28.66 -15.73 0.43
CA GLN A 119 29.74 -15.22 1.29
C GLN A 119 30.05 -16.20 2.43
N LYS A 120 31.34 -16.30 2.81
CA LYS A 120 31.77 -17.21 3.88
C LYS A 120 31.38 -16.75 5.28
N SER A 121 31.20 -15.45 5.50
CA SER A 121 30.99 -14.85 6.83
C SER A 121 29.57 -14.36 7.09
N ALA A 122 28.67 -14.44 6.11
CA ALA A 122 27.30 -13.92 6.22
C ALA A 122 26.30 -14.91 5.64
N CYS A 123 25.06 -14.87 6.14
CA CYS A 123 23.95 -15.66 5.61
C CYS A 123 24.22 -17.17 5.50
N GLN A 124 25.05 -17.71 6.41
CA GLN A 124 25.45 -19.12 6.43
C GLN A 124 24.25 -20.09 6.60
N ALA A 125 23.18 -19.63 7.25
CA ALA A 125 21.93 -20.39 7.42
C ALA A 125 20.91 -20.19 6.29
N MET A 126 21.23 -19.36 5.29
CA MET A 126 20.37 -19.10 4.14
C MET A 126 20.70 -20.04 2.99
N VAL A 127 19.71 -20.32 2.13
CA VAL A 127 19.89 -21.12 0.91
C VAL A 127 21.00 -20.51 0.04
N ASP A 128 21.92 -21.36 -0.42
CA ASP A 128 23.10 -21.00 -1.21
C ASP A 128 24.06 -19.99 -0.54
N GLN A 129 23.97 -19.79 0.78
CA GLN A 129 24.73 -18.77 1.50
C GLN A 129 24.50 -17.33 0.98
N ARG A 130 23.30 -17.06 0.45
CA ARG A 130 22.92 -15.76 -0.13
C ARG A 130 21.92 -15.03 0.74
N CYS A 131 22.19 -13.77 1.04
CA CYS A 131 21.26 -12.92 1.76
C CYS A 131 20.14 -12.44 0.82
N CYS A 132 18.93 -12.33 1.36
CA CYS A 132 17.88 -11.53 0.71
C CYS A 132 18.23 -10.05 0.90
N TRP A 133 18.22 -9.29 -0.19
CA TRP A 133 18.51 -7.86 -0.17
C TRP A 133 17.30 -7.10 -0.70
N THR A 134 16.35 -6.85 0.20
CA THR A 134 15.06 -6.27 -0.16
C THR A 134 15.24 -4.80 -0.55
N ARG A 135 14.62 -4.42 -1.66
CA ARG A 135 14.59 -3.03 -2.13
C ARG A 135 13.22 -2.77 -2.75
N GLY A 136 12.61 -1.66 -2.36
CA GLY A 136 11.38 -1.18 -2.99
C GLY A 136 11.59 -1.02 -4.48
N LYS A 137 10.63 -1.51 -5.25
CA LYS A 137 10.59 -1.43 -6.70
C LYS A 137 9.41 -0.60 -7.13
#